data_AF-A0A1G3BWV3-F1
#
_entry.id   AF-A0A1G3BWV3-F1
#
_cell.length_a   1.000
_cell.length_b   1.000
_cell.length_c   1.000
_cell.angle_alpha   90.00
_cell.angle_beta   90.00
_cell.angle_gamma   90.00
#
_symmetry.space_group_name_H-M   'P 1'
#
loop_
_entity.id
_entity.type
_entity.pdbx_description
1 polymer ?
#
loop_
_entity_poly.entity_id
_entity_poly.type
_entity_poly.pdbx_seq_one_letter_code
_entity_poly.pdbx_strand_id
1 'polypeptide(L)'
;MDSYGTNYKLLERKVRITNSNGMHARPATKFAEIANKYNSEIRIKTKNKEVEGKSVIDVLTLGAENGTEIVISAKGPDAAEALDALEGLVESKFEEEFMEIRKGIAVSPGVVIRDAFMFESEGYRIPRHIIRKEEVESEIFRLEKAIED
;
A
#
# COMPACT_ATOMS: atom_id res chain seq x y z
N MET A 1 -25.57 13.75 7.20
CA MET A 1 -26.33 14.01 8.43
C MET A 1 -26.11 12.79 9.29
N ASP A 2 -25.47 12.92 10.45
CA ASP A 2 -25.43 11.81 11.39
C ASP A 2 -26.80 11.67 12.09
N SER A 3 -26.98 10.61 12.86
CA SER A 3 -28.23 10.30 13.59
C SER A 3 -28.63 11.37 14.62
N TYR A 4 -27.81 12.40 14.83
CA TYR A 4 -28.04 13.51 15.77
C TYR A 4 -28.26 14.86 15.08
N GLY A 5 -28.25 14.92 13.74
CA GLY A 5 -28.48 16.16 12.99
C GLY A 5 -27.30 17.14 13.03
N THR A 6 -26.11 16.70 13.45
CA THR A 6 -24.92 17.55 13.50
C THR A 6 -24.42 17.83 12.10
N ASN A 7 -24.29 19.11 11.74
CA ASN A 7 -23.71 19.53 10.47
C ASN A 7 -22.21 19.78 10.65
N TYR A 8 -21.40 18.77 10.34
CA TYR A 8 -19.95 18.92 10.36
C TYR A 8 -19.48 19.84 9.23
N LYS A 9 -18.57 20.76 9.56
CA LYS A 9 -17.91 21.63 8.57
C LYS A 9 -17.01 20.76 7.67
N LEU A 10 -17.04 21.02 6.36
CA LEU A 10 -16.07 20.44 5.43
C LEU A 10 -14.71 21.11 5.66
N LEU A 11 -13.69 20.31 5.92
CA LEU A 11 -12.30 20.76 6.01
C LEU A 11 -11.54 20.25 4.78
N GLU A 12 -10.57 21.04 4.32
CA GLU A 12 -9.77 20.72 3.14
C GLU A 12 -8.29 21.00 3.39
N ARG A 13 -7.42 20.15 2.83
CA ARG A 13 -5.97 20.37 2.74
C ARG A 13 -5.48 20.14 1.33
N LYS A 14 -4.56 21.00 0.89
CA LYS A 14 -3.87 20.88 -0.39
C LYS A 14 -2.51 20.26 -0.17
N VAL A 15 -2.24 19.15 -0.84
CA VAL A 15 -0.96 18.45 -0.76
C VAL A 15 -0.47 18.09 -2.16
N ARG A 16 0.84 17.89 -2.29
CA ARG A 16 1.46 17.47 -3.55
C ARG A 16 2.00 16.05 -3.41
N ILE A 17 1.66 15.20 -4.38
CA ILE A 17 2.22 13.85 -4.48
C ILE A 17 3.69 13.96 -4.86
N THR A 18 4.61 13.46 -4.02
CA THR A 18 6.06 13.58 -4.25
C THR A 18 6.82 12.25 -4.24
N ASN A 19 6.11 11.12 -4.02
CA ASN A 19 6.68 9.79 -4.15
C ASN A 19 6.90 9.43 -5.64
N SER A 20 7.87 8.58 -5.92
CA SER A 20 8.41 8.40 -7.28
C SER A 20 7.37 7.94 -8.30
N ASN A 21 6.48 7.02 -7.91
CA ASN A 21 5.52 6.38 -8.79
C ASN A 21 4.07 6.90 -8.62
N GLY A 22 3.85 8.00 -7.90
CA GLY A 22 2.52 8.57 -7.66
C GLY A 22 1.55 7.65 -6.88
N MET A 23 0.24 7.82 -7.06
CA MET A 23 -0.81 7.03 -6.39
C MET A 23 -1.04 5.66 -7.04
N HIS A 24 0.01 4.82 -7.04
CA HIS A 24 -0.09 3.40 -7.45
C HIS A 24 -0.63 2.52 -6.30
N ALA A 25 -0.70 1.20 -6.52
CA ALA A 25 -1.33 0.25 -5.59
C ALA A 25 -0.91 0.41 -4.12
N ARG A 26 0.40 0.50 -3.83
CA ARG A 26 0.88 0.57 -2.45
C ARG A 26 0.50 1.89 -1.74
N PRO A 27 0.80 3.09 -2.28
CA PRO A 27 0.32 4.37 -1.76
C PRO A 27 -1.21 4.44 -1.63
N ALA A 28 -1.94 3.96 -2.64
CA ALA A 28 -3.41 3.96 -2.63
C ALA A 28 -3.97 3.08 -1.49
N THR A 29 -3.41 1.89 -1.29
CA THR A 29 -3.77 1.01 -0.17
C THR A 29 -3.49 1.67 1.17
N LYS A 30 -2.28 2.19 1.39
CA LYS A 30 -1.93 2.89 2.64
C LYS A 30 -2.85 4.07 2.92
N PHE A 31 -3.14 4.86 1.89
CA PHE A 31 -4.05 6.00 2.00
C PHE A 31 -5.44 5.54 2.45
N ALA A 32 -6.03 4.57 1.74
CA ALA A 32 -7.35 4.06 2.06
C ALA A 32 -7.39 3.39 3.45
N GLU A 33 -6.34 2.66 3.83
CA GLU A 33 -6.22 2.05 5.16
C GLU A 33 -6.23 3.11 6.27
N ILE A 34 -5.50 4.22 6.11
CA ILE A 34 -5.54 5.32 7.06
C ILE A 34 -6.92 6.00 7.04
N ALA A 35 -7.47 6.28 5.86
CA ALA A 35 -8.78 6.92 5.72
C ALA A 35 -9.91 6.09 6.38
N ASN A 36 -9.83 4.75 6.31
CA ASN A 36 -10.81 3.84 6.92
C ASN A 36 -10.76 3.82 8.46
N LYS A 37 -9.72 4.36 9.10
CA LYS A 37 -9.65 4.48 10.58
C LYS A 37 -10.57 5.57 11.13
N TYR A 38 -11.07 6.46 10.26
CA TYR A 38 -11.86 7.63 10.65
C TYR A 38 -13.32 7.47 10.24
N ASN A 39 -14.22 8.09 11.01
CA ASN A 39 -15.66 8.10 10.76
C ASN A 39 -16.06 9.15 9.71
N SER A 40 -15.21 10.16 9.50
CA SER A 40 -15.42 11.21 8.50
C SER A 40 -15.56 10.67 7.08
N GLU A 41 -16.42 11.29 6.28
CA GLU A 41 -16.39 11.14 4.82
C GLU A 41 -15.12 11.80 4.31
N ILE A 42 -14.32 11.08 3.53
CA ILE A 42 -13.03 11.56 3.02
C ILE A 42 -13.06 11.46 1.50
N ARG A 43 -12.72 12.55 0.81
CA ARG A 43 -12.61 12.59 -0.65
C ARG A 43 -11.28 13.16 -1.08
N ILE A 44 -10.82 12.71 -2.25
CA ILE A 44 -9.60 13.22 -2.88
C ILE A 44 -9.98 13.80 -4.24
N LYS A 45 -9.50 15.02 -4.51
CA LYS A 45 -9.78 15.73 -5.75
C LYS A 45 -8.50 16.17 -6.44
N THR A 46 -8.41 15.89 -7.73
CA THR A 46 -7.44 16.49 -8.66
C THR A 46 -8.14 17.56 -9.51
N LYS A 47 -7.42 18.14 -10.48
CA LYS A 47 -8.04 19.04 -11.47
C LYS A 47 -9.16 18.39 -12.27
N ASN A 48 -9.09 17.07 -12.50
CA ASN A 48 -9.94 16.37 -13.47
C ASN A 48 -11.01 15.51 -12.81
N LYS A 49 -10.77 15.04 -11.59
CA LYS A 49 -11.60 14.00 -10.96
C LYS A 49 -11.63 14.17 -9.44
N GLU A 50 -12.76 13.81 -8.85
CA GLU A 50 -12.92 13.60 -7.42
C GLU A 50 -13.33 12.14 -7.17
N VAL A 51 -12.77 11.53 -6.13
CA VAL A 51 -12.97 10.11 -5.78
C VAL A 51 -13.11 9.93 -4.27
N GLU A 52 -13.68 8.81 -3.84
CA GLU A 52 -13.76 8.45 -2.42
C GLU A 52 -12.39 8.01 -1.88
N GLY A 53 -11.95 8.62 -0.78
CA GLY A 53 -10.63 8.37 -0.19
C GLY A 53 -10.52 7.05 0.59
N LYS A 54 -11.65 6.42 0.94
CA LYS A 54 -11.70 5.14 1.67
C LYS A 54 -11.71 3.91 0.75
N SER A 55 -12.00 4.09 -0.54
CA SER A 55 -12.01 3.02 -1.53
C SER A 55 -10.65 2.97 -2.23
N VAL A 56 -9.89 1.88 -2.02
CA VAL A 56 -8.59 1.67 -2.70
C VAL A 56 -8.74 1.76 -4.22
N ILE A 57 -9.84 1.22 -4.76
CA ILE A 57 -10.12 1.21 -6.20
C ILE A 57 -10.34 2.64 -6.70
N ASP A 58 -11.13 3.43 -5.99
CA ASP A 58 -11.41 4.83 -6.33
C ASP A 58 -10.12 5.65 -6.32
N VAL A 59 -9.31 5.49 -5.28
CA VAL A 59 -8.01 6.15 -5.14
C VAL A 59 -7.05 5.76 -6.27
N LEU A 60 -6.99 4.48 -6.66
CA LEU A 60 -6.21 4.01 -7.81
C LEU A 60 -6.67 4.67 -9.12
N THR A 61 -7.98 4.82 -9.31
CA THR A 61 -8.54 5.43 -10.52
C THR A 61 -8.38 6.95 -10.57
N LEU A 62 -7.85 7.57 -9.51
CA LEU A 62 -7.52 9.00 -9.50
C LEU A 62 -6.39 9.32 -10.47
N GLY A 63 -5.46 8.38 -10.68
CA GLY A 63 -4.33 8.54 -11.61
C GLY A 63 -3.41 9.71 -11.25
N ALA A 64 -3.23 10.01 -9.97
CA ALA A 64 -2.39 11.11 -9.53
C ALA A 64 -0.90 10.73 -9.61
N GLU A 65 -0.19 11.30 -10.59
CA GLU A 65 1.25 11.11 -10.80
C GLU A 65 2.10 11.98 -9.87
N ASN A 66 3.42 11.74 -9.83
CA ASN A 66 4.36 12.61 -9.13
C ASN A 66 4.21 14.08 -9.59
N GLY A 67 4.18 15.00 -8.63
CA GLY A 67 4.00 16.43 -8.85
C GLY A 67 2.53 16.85 -8.92
N THR A 68 1.59 15.92 -8.95
CA THR A 68 0.15 16.23 -8.94
C THR A 68 -0.24 16.90 -7.63
N GLU A 69 -0.89 18.06 -7.71
CA GLU A 69 -1.56 18.69 -6.58
C GLU A 69 -2.94 18.06 -6.40
N ILE A 70 -3.21 17.60 -5.18
CA ILE A 70 -4.49 17.05 -4.78
C ILE A 70 -5.07 17.85 -3.62
N VAL A 71 -6.40 17.89 -3.55
CA VAL A 71 -7.16 18.39 -2.40
C VAL A 71 -7.74 17.19 -1.67
N ILE A 72 -7.37 17.03 -0.41
CA ILE A 72 -7.99 16.06 0.50
C ILE A 72 -9.06 16.82 1.26
N SER A 73 -10.29 16.32 1.24
CA SER A 73 -11.41 16.90 1.98
C SER A 73 -11.99 15.89 2.95
N ALA A 74 -12.34 16.35 4.15
CA ALA A 74 -12.92 15.52 5.20
C ALA A 74 -14.12 16.21 5.85
N LYS A 75 -15.18 15.45 6.08
CA LYS A 75 -16.39 15.91 6.77
C LYS A 75 -16.87 14.86 7.77
N GLY A 76 -16.83 15.21 9.04
CA GLY A 76 -17.25 14.33 10.13
C GLY A 76 -16.65 14.74 11.47
N PRO A 77 -16.87 13.92 12.51
CA PRO A 77 -16.47 14.23 13.89
C PRO A 77 -14.95 14.25 14.10
N ASP A 78 -14.20 13.55 13.24
CA ASP A 78 -12.74 13.36 13.31
C ASP A 78 -12.04 13.90 12.05
N ALA A 79 -12.64 14.90 11.41
CA ALA A 79 -12.19 15.40 10.11
C ALA A 79 -10.81 16.07 10.15
N ALA A 80 -10.48 16.77 11.23
CA ALA A 80 -9.19 17.43 11.38
C ALA A 80 -8.07 16.39 11.55
N GLU A 81 -8.29 15.42 12.43
CA GLU A 81 -7.37 14.31 12.70
C GLU A 81 -7.15 13.44 11.46
N ALA A 82 -8.20 13.20 10.67
CA ALA A 82 -8.10 12.50 9.40
C ALA A 82 -7.21 13.25 8.40
N LEU A 83 -7.37 14.57 8.28
CA LEU A 83 -6.56 15.38 7.37
C LEU A 83 -5.11 15.44 7.79
N ASP A 84 -4.82 15.57 9.09
CA ASP A 84 -3.46 15.60 9.62
C ASP A 84 -2.72 14.28 9.36
N ALA A 85 -3.39 13.14 9.57
CA ALA A 85 -2.80 11.84 9.32
C ALA A 85 -2.56 11.57 7.82
N LEU A 86 -3.51 11.96 6.96
CA LEU A 86 -3.39 11.77 5.52
C LEU A 86 -2.38 12.72 4.88
N GLU A 87 -2.30 13.96 5.33
CA GLU A 87 -1.24 14.89 4.92
C GLU A 87 0.13 14.35 5.34
N GLY A 88 0.28 13.92 6.60
CA GLY A 88 1.54 13.33 7.08
C GLY A 88 1.96 12.09 6.29
N LEU A 89 1.01 11.26 5.85
CA LEU A 89 1.29 10.12 4.96
C LEU A 89 1.83 10.59 3.59
N VAL A 90 1.24 11.64 3.00
CA VAL A 90 1.69 12.17 1.71
C VAL A 90 3.06 12.83 1.83
N GLU A 91 3.29 13.59 2.90
CA GLU A 91 4.57 14.26 3.19
C GLU A 91 5.71 13.26 3.47
N SER A 92 5.39 12.13 4.11
CA SER A 92 6.34 11.01 4.31
C SER A 92 6.54 10.17 3.05
N LYS A 93 5.98 10.59 1.90
CA LYS A 93 6.03 9.88 0.62
C LYS A 93 5.49 8.46 0.71
N PHE A 94 4.44 8.24 1.51
CA PHE A 94 3.86 6.92 1.75
C PHE A 94 4.86 5.91 2.34
N GLU A 95 5.88 6.40 3.03
CA GLU A 95 7.02 5.64 3.55
C GLU A 95 7.68 4.82 2.42
N GLU A 96 7.98 5.49 1.31
CA GLU A 96 8.60 4.86 0.15
C GLU A 96 10.01 4.36 0.50
N GLU A 97 10.13 3.04 0.69
CA GLU A 97 11.42 2.37 0.80
C GLU A 97 12.18 2.49 -0.53
N PHE A 98 13.34 3.12 -0.50
CA PHE A 98 14.27 3.08 -1.60
C PHE A 98 15.01 1.74 -1.55
N MET A 99 14.67 0.82 -2.47
CA MET A 99 15.56 -0.29 -2.76
C MET A 99 16.84 0.29 -3.39
N GLU A 100 17.98 0.14 -2.72
CA GLU A 100 19.28 0.46 -3.34
C GLU A 100 19.45 -0.39 -4.60
N ILE A 101 19.36 0.23 -5.77
CA ILE A 101 19.72 -0.42 -7.03
C ILE A 101 21.24 -0.53 -7.07
N ARG A 102 21.80 -1.62 -6.55
CA ARG A 102 23.22 -1.92 -6.75
C ARG A 102 23.40 -2.55 -8.12
N LYS A 103 24.29 -1.96 -8.92
CA LYS A 103 24.72 -2.56 -10.20
C LYS A 103 25.68 -3.71 -9.91
N GLY A 104 25.26 -4.94 -10.18
CA GLY A 104 26.07 -6.14 -10.00
C GLY A 104 25.32 -7.42 -10.37
N ILE A 105 26.01 -8.55 -10.33
CA ILE A 105 25.39 -9.87 -10.50
C ILE A 105 24.92 -10.32 -9.12
N ALA A 106 23.62 -10.48 -8.93
CA ALA A 106 23.07 -11.12 -7.74
C ALA A 106 23.43 -12.61 -7.79
N VAL A 107 24.06 -13.11 -6.73
CA VAL A 107 24.51 -14.50 -6.64
C VAL A 107 23.92 -15.18 -5.41
N SER A 108 23.54 -16.44 -5.55
CA SER A 108 23.31 -17.33 -4.41
C SER A 108 24.63 -17.58 -3.66
N PRO A 109 24.61 -18.08 -2.41
CA PRO A 109 25.83 -18.54 -1.74
C PRO A 109 26.62 -19.49 -2.63
N GLY A 110 27.91 -19.19 -2.84
CA GLY A 110 28.75 -19.91 -3.81
C GLY A 110 30.09 -19.23 -4.05
N VAL A 111 30.84 -19.70 -5.05
CA VAL A 111 32.14 -19.13 -5.44
C VAL A 111 31.94 -18.21 -6.65
N VAL A 112 32.47 -16.99 -6.55
CA VAL A 112 32.47 -16.00 -7.64
C VAL A 112 33.92 -15.68 -8.04
N ILE A 113 34.10 -15.38 -9.32
CA ILE A 113 35.42 -15.09 -9.92
C ILE A 113 35.71 -13.58 -10.03
N ARG A 114 34.81 -12.73 -9.54
CA ARG A 114 34.90 -11.27 -9.56
C ARG A 114 34.02 -10.67 -8.46
N ASP A 115 34.08 -9.36 -8.31
CA ASP A 115 33.25 -8.59 -7.37
C ASP A 115 31.77 -8.95 -7.52
N ALA A 116 31.18 -9.47 -6.45
CA ALA A 116 29.78 -9.79 -6.35
C ALA A 116 29.22 -9.20 -5.05
N PHE A 117 27.93 -8.86 -5.08
CA PHE A 117 27.21 -8.46 -3.89
C PHE A 117 26.32 -9.62 -3.46
N MET A 118 26.54 -10.14 -2.26
CA MET A 118 25.61 -11.05 -1.61
C MET A 118 24.60 -10.19 -0.86
N PHE A 119 23.37 -10.11 -1.38
CA PHE A 119 22.28 -9.49 -0.65
C PHE A 119 21.68 -10.53 0.29
N GLU A 120 21.73 -10.26 1.59
CA GLU A 120 20.76 -10.85 2.50
C GLU A 120 19.42 -10.17 2.19
N SER A 121 18.62 -10.76 1.30
CA SER A 121 17.23 -10.35 1.24
C SER A 121 16.59 -10.78 2.55
N GLU A 122 16.06 -9.85 3.33
CA GLU A 122 15.03 -10.23 4.28
C GLU A 122 13.93 -10.91 3.46
N GLY A 123 13.81 -12.21 3.72
CA GLY A 123 13.50 -13.15 2.67
C GLY A 123 12.07 -13.06 2.20
N TYR A 124 11.89 -13.23 0.89
CA TYR A 124 10.85 -14.15 0.49
C TYR A 124 11.20 -15.50 1.12
N ARG A 125 10.57 -15.80 2.27
CA ARG A 125 10.48 -17.16 2.77
C ARG A 125 9.73 -17.94 1.71
N ILE A 126 10.44 -18.49 0.72
CA ILE A 126 9.93 -19.60 -0.05
C ILE A 126 9.69 -20.69 1.01
N PRO A 127 8.43 -21.04 1.32
CA PRO A 127 8.18 -22.10 2.28
C PRO A 127 8.74 -23.36 1.65
N ARG A 128 9.92 -23.79 2.10
CA ARG A 128 10.43 -25.12 1.79
C ARG A 128 9.61 -26.08 2.62
N HIS A 129 8.49 -26.52 2.07
CA HIS A 129 7.81 -27.69 2.59
C HIS A 129 8.62 -28.91 2.15
N ILE A 130 9.49 -29.39 3.04
CA ILE A 130 10.31 -30.57 2.81
C ILE A 130 9.50 -31.77 3.30
N ILE A 131 9.02 -32.58 2.36
CA ILE A 131 8.32 -33.82 2.66
C ILE A 131 9.40 -34.90 2.85
N ARG A 132 9.51 -35.46 4.06
CA ARG A 132 10.40 -36.61 4.27
C ARG A 132 9.82 -37.83 3.57
N LYS A 133 10.65 -38.83 3.27
CA LYS A 133 10.21 -40.02 2.51
C LYS A 133 9.03 -40.72 3.19
N GLU A 134 8.97 -40.69 4.51
CA GLU A 134 7.89 -41.27 5.31
C GLU A 134 6.57 -40.48 5.23
N GLU A 135 6.62 -39.21 4.84
CA GLU A 135 5.47 -38.29 4.80
C GLU A 135 4.85 -38.18 3.39
N VAL A 136 5.46 -38.84 2.39
CA VAL A 136 5.04 -38.76 0.98
C VAL A 136 3.63 -39.28 0.79
N GLU A 137 3.30 -40.44 1.36
CA GLU A 137 1.96 -41.03 1.18
C GLU A 137 0.86 -40.14 1.79
N SER A 138 1.11 -39.57 2.97
CA SER A 138 0.16 -38.66 3.61
C SER A 138 -0.04 -37.36 2.84
N GLU A 139 1.02 -36.83 2.22
CA GLU A 139 0.92 -35.58 1.46
C GLU A 139 0.28 -35.81 0.08
N ILE A 140 0.51 -36.96 -0.56
CA ILE A 140 -0.22 -37.38 -1.76
C ILE A 140 -1.72 -37.46 -1.45
N PHE A 141 -2.11 -38.13 -0.37
CA PHE A 141 -3.51 -38.22 0.04
C PHE A 141 -4.14 -36.84 0.31
N ARG A 142 -3.40 -35.93 0.96
CA ARG A 142 -3.87 -34.55 1.18
C ARG A 142 -4.11 -33.81 -0.14
N LEU A 143 -3.22 -33.99 -1.12
CA LEU A 143 -3.33 -33.35 -2.43
C LEU A 143 -4.49 -33.91 -3.25
N GLU A 144 -4.67 -35.23 -3.27
CA GLU A 144 -5.80 -35.87 -3.97
C GLU A 144 -7.14 -35.36 -3.43
N LYS A 145 -7.28 -35.31 -2.10
CA LYS A 145 -8.48 -34.77 -1.46
C LYS A 145 -8.76 -33.30 -1.82
N ALA A 146 -7.71 -32.48 -1.95
CA ALA A 146 -7.84 -31.06 -2.28
C ALA A 146 -8.23 -30.80 -3.75
N ILE A 147 -8.14 -31.80 -4.63
CA ILE A 147 -8.55 -31.73 -6.04
C ILE A 147 -10.02 -32.15 -6.21
N GLU A 148 -10.57 -32.90 -5.26
CA GLU A 148 -11.95 -33.39 -5.29
C GLU A 148 -12.99 -32.41 -4.71
N ASP A 149 -12.55 -31.31 -4.09
CA ASP A 149 -13.37 -30.16 -3.63
C ASP A 149 -13.40 -29.01 -4.67
#